data_AF-A0AB36GH94-F1
#
_entry.id   AF-A0AB36GH94-F1
#
_cell.length_a   1.000
_cell.length_b   1.000
_cell.length_c   1.000
_cell.angle_alpha   90.00
_cell.angle_beta   90.00
_cell.angle_gamma   90.00
#
_symmetry.space_group_name_H-M   'P 1'
#
loop_
_entity.id
_entity.type
_entity.pdbx_description
1 polymer ?
#
loop_
_entity_poly.entity_id
_entity_poly.type
_entity_poly.pdbx_seq_one_letter_code
_entity_poly.pdbx_strand_id
1 'polypeptide(L)'
;MNAKLYFESEKLVLQFGGQTIDILLSVAKLQARFTPYPPSEMAWEEAIMQVEDLISPYRDVLKDYRVIELYHAEPLQILADENRQISTEIFETAFAVLAGYRPTHDLPKLAHHAVSAAFVLVMREWMHHLGFEAAAIAD
;
A
#
# COMPACT_ATOMS: atom_id res chain seq x y z
N MET A 1 15.14 -12.39 4.65
CA MET A 1 13.86 -13.12 4.73
C MET A 1 12.79 -12.14 4.32
N ASN A 2 11.88 -12.53 3.45
CA ASN A 2 10.89 -11.62 2.87
C ASN A 2 9.50 -11.99 3.40
N ALA A 3 8.71 -10.97 3.73
CA ALA A 3 7.29 -11.14 3.96
C ALA A 3 6.59 -11.09 2.59
N LYS A 4 5.41 -11.69 2.48
CA LYS A 4 4.61 -11.67 1.25
C LYS A 4 3.24 -11.09 1.56
N LEU A 5 2.76 -10.21 0.69
CA LEU A 5 1.44 -9.61 0.76
C LEU A 5 0.70 -9.88 -0.55
N TYR A 6 -0.44 -10.55 -0.45
CA TYR A 6 -1.33 -10.81 -1.57
C TYR A 6 -2.52 -9.87 -1.48
N PHE A 7 -2.79 -9.15 -2.56
CA PHE A 7 -3.98 -8.32 -2.71
C PHE A 7 -5.12 -9.15 -3.30
N GLU A 8 -5.90 -9.80 -2.45
CA GLU A 8 -7.09 -10.56 -2.87
C GLU A 8 -8.30 -9.64 -2.97
N SER A 9 -9.34 -10.06 -3.70
CA SER A 9 -10.54 -9.24 -3.94
C SER A 9 -11.19 -8.70 -2.65
N GLU A 10 -11.25 -9.54 -1.61
CA GLU A 10 -11.99 -9.26 -0.37
C GLU A 10 -11.10 -9.03 0.87
N LYS A 11 -9.79 -9.25 0.77
CA LYS A 11 -8.86 -9.22 1.91
C LYS A 11 -7.42 -9.03 1.45
N LEU A 12 -6.53 -8.73 2.38
CA LEU A 12 -5.10 -8.95 2.19
C LEU A 12 -4.71 -10.28 2.83
N VAL A 13 -3.77 -11.00 2.21
CA VAL A 13 -3.18 -12.20 2.81
C VAL A 13 -1.71 -11.92 3.06
N LEU A 14 -1.31 -11.98 4.33
CA LEU A 14 0.06 -11.77 4.77
C LEU A 14 0.71 -13.12 5.08
N GLN A 15 1.88 -13.39 4.50
CA GLN A 15 2.68 -14.58 4.79
C GLN A 15 4.08 -14.21 5.27
N PHE A 16 4.51 -14.82 6.37
CA PHE A 16 5.84 -14.62 6.95
C PHE A 16 6.15 -15.75 7.93
N GLY A 17 7.41 -16.19 8.03
CA GLY A 17 7.82 -17.18 9.03
C GLY A 17 7.03 -18.51 9.02
N GLY A 18 6.50 -18.92 7.86
CA GLY A 18 5.63 -20.09 7.73
C GLY A 18 4.18 -19.88 8.17
N GLN A 19 3.80 -18.67 8.59
CA GLN A 19 2.43 -18.29 8.94
C GLN A 19 1.72 -17.70 7.72
N THR A 20 0.39 -17.80 7.73
CA THR A 20 -0.52 -17.14 6.78
C THR A 20 -1.64 -16.49 7.56
N ILE A 21 -1.84 -15.20 7.36
CA ILE A 21 -2.80 -14.39 8.11
C ILE A 21 -3.70 -13.66 7.13
N ASP A 22 -5.01 -13.80 7.34
CA ASP A 22 -6.01 -13.00 6.64
C ASP A 22 -6.19 -11.66 7.36
N ILE A 23 -5.95 -10.56 6.64
CA ILE A 23 -6.23 -9.20 7.10
C ILE A 23 -7.50 -8.75 6.39
N LEU A 24 -8.55 -8.48 7.15
CA LEU A 24 -9.89 -8.12 6.64
C LEU A 24 -9.95 -6.69 6.09
N LEU A 25 -9.08 -6.39 5.14
CA LEU A 25 -8.98 -5.14 4.39
C LEU A 25 -9.11 -5.46 2.90
N SER A 26 -10.17 -4.95 2.26
CA SER A 26 -10.37 -5.08 0.81
C SER A 26 -10.00 -3.77 0.13
N VAL A 27 -9.20 -3.86 -0.94
CA VAL A 27 -8.94 -2.71 -1.83
C VAL A 27 -10.24 -2.19 -2.43
N ALA A 28 -11.19 -3.05 -2.79
CA ALA A 28 -12.47 -2.62 -3.35
C ALA A 28 -13.28 -1.77 -2.36
N LYS A 29 -13.21 -2.07 -1.06
CA LYS A 29 -13.85 -1.24 -0.01
C LYS A 29 -13.18 0.13 0.11
N LEU A 30 -11.85 0.18 0.06
CA LEU A 30 -11.11 1.46 0.05
C LEU A 30 -11.43 2.27 -1.21
N GLN A 31 -11.44 1.63 -2.38
CA GLN A 31 -11.83 2.26 -3.64
C GLN A 31 -13.24 2.85 -3.57
N ALA A 32 -14.20 2.11 -3.01
CA ALA A 32 -15.56 2.60 -2.84
C ALA A 32 -15.61 3.85 -1.93
N ARG A 33 -14.81 3.89 -0.85
CA ARG A 33 -14.68 5.07 0.01
C ARG A 33 -14.05 6.27 -0.72
N PHE A 34 -13.16 6.02 -1.66
CA PHE A 34 -12.52 7.03 -2.49
C PHE A 34 -13.33 7.48 -3.71
N THR A 35 -14.60 7.05 -3.79
CA THR A 35 -15.52 7.40 -4.86
C THR A 35 -16.67 8.28 -4.30
N PRO A 36 -16.96 9.45 -4.89
CA PRO A 36 -16.35 10.03 -6.09
C PRO A 36 -14.91 10.47 -5.86
N TYR A 37 -14.10 10.45 -6.92
CA TYR A 37 -12.71 10.90 -6.90
C TYR A 37 -12.63 12.36 -7.39
N PRO A 38 -11.84 13.25 -6.76
CA PRO A 38 -10.92 12.98 -5.65
C PRO A 38 -11.64 12.73 -4.31
N PRO A 39 -11.07 11.93 -3.40
CA PRO A 39 -11.66 11.68 -2.09
C PRO A 39 -11.66 12.95 -1.25
N SER A 40 -12.61 13.06 -0.31
CA SER A 40 -12.56 14.11 0.71
C SER A 40 -11.43 13.86 1.72
N GLU A 41 -11.03 14.91 2.44
CA GLU A 41 -10.06 14.79 3.55
C GLU A 41 -10.53 13.75 4.58
N MET A 42 -11.80 13.80 4.96
CA MET A 42 -12.41 12.80 5.86
C MET A 42 -12.28 11.37 5.33
N ALA A 43 -12.49 11.15 4.03
CA ALA A 43 -12.36 9.82 3.43
C ALA A 43 -10.92 9.30 3.48
N TRP A 44 -9.93 10.19 3.36
CA TRP A 44 -8.52 9.84 3.56
C TRP A 44 -8.23 9.51 5.03
N GLU A 45 -8.62 10.37 5.96
CA GLU A 45 -8.37 10.19 7.40
C GLU A 45 -8.95 8.87 7.93
N GLU A 46 -10.22 8.58 7.62
CA GLU A 46 -10.86 7.32 8.01
C GLU A 46 -10.16 6.10 7.43
N ALA A 47 -9.69 6.20 6.18
CA ALA A 47 -9.00 5.10 5.51
C ALA A 47 -7.61 4.86 6.11
N ILE A 48 -6.87 5.94 6.42
CA ILE A 48 -5.57 5.87 7.10
C ILE A 48 -5.75 5.20 8.46
N MET A 49 -6.66 5.72 9.30
CA MET A 49 -6.93 5.14 10.63
C MET A 49 -7.28 3.65 10.55
N GLN A 50 -8.15 3.27 9.60
CA GLN A 50 -8.52 1.87 9.42
C GLN A 50 -7.31 0.99 9.07
N VAL A 51 -6.43 1.46 8.17
CA VAL A 51 -5.26 0.68 7.75
C VAL A 51 -4.26 0.59 8.90
N GLU A 52 -3.97 1.70 9.58
CA GLU A 52 -3.07 1.77 10.74
C GLU A 52 -3.50 0.80 11.85
N ASP A 53 -4.79 0.82 12.21
CA ASP A 53 -5.35 -0.08 13.24
C ASP A 53 -5.14 -1.54 12.87
N LEU A 54 -5.39 -1.90 11.61
CA LEU A 54 -5.27 -3.27 11.12
C LEU A 54 -3.82 -3.76 11.07
N ILE A 55 -2.85 -2.88 10.79
CA ILE A 55 -1.44 -3.27 10.70
C ILE A 55 -0.69 -3.20 12.03
N SER A 56 -1.23 -2.46 13.01
CA SER A 56 -0.60 -2.25 14.32
C SER A 56 -0.10 -3.54 15.00
N PRO A 57 -0.81 -4.69 14.97
CA PRO A 57 -0.36 -5.91 15.64
C PRO A 57 0.88 -6.54 15.00
N TYR A 58 1.22 -6.17 13.76
CA TYR A 58 2.30 -6.80 13.00
C TYR A 58 3.65 -6.09 13.12
N ARG A 59 3.70 -4.90 13.73
CA ARG A 59 4.93 -4.10 13.82
C ARG A 59 6.10 -4.87 14.43
N ASP A 60 5.91 -5.47 15.60
CA ASP A 60 6.99 -6.13 16.33
C ASP A 60 7.39 -7.48 15.71
N VAL A 61 6.43 -8.18 15.10
CA VAL A 61 6.68 -9.50 14.48
C VAL A 61 7.32 -9.39 13.10
N LEU A 62 7.14 -8.26 12.40
CA LEU A 62 7.72 -8.00 11.08
C LEU A 62 9.02 -7.18 11.13
N LYS A 63 9.46 -6.69 12.28
CA LYS A 63 10.63 -5.80 12.42
C LYS A 63 11.94 -6.28 11.77
N ASP A 64 12.12 -7.61 11.67
CA ASP A 64 13.34 -8.22 11.12
C ASP A 64 13.23 -8.49 9.60
N TYR A 65 12.07 -8.20 9.00
CA TYR A 65 11.84 -8.31 7.56
C TYR A 65 12.12 -6.97 6.91
N ARG A 66 13.06 -6.96 5.96
CA ARG A 66 13.46 -5.73 5.25
C ARG A 66 12.66 -5.49 3.98
N VAL A 67 12.20 -6.56 3.34
CA VAL A 67 11.48 -6.50 2.06
C VAL A 67 10.14 -7.21 2.18
N ILE A 68 9.10 -6.60 1.60
CA ILE A 68 7.79 -7.20 1.40
C ILE A 68 7.54 -7.45 -0.09
N GLU A 69 7.23 -8.68 -0.46
CA GLU A 69 6.88 -9.09 -1.81
C GLU A 69 5.38 -8.88 -2.04
N LEU A 70 5.02 -8.16 -3.10
CA LEU A 70 3.64 -7.80 -3.43
C LEU A 70 3.13 -8.67 -4.57
N TYR A 71 2.06 -9.42 -4.32
CA TYR A 71 1.37 -10.27 -5.28
C TYR A 71 -0.01 -9.69 -5.60
N HIS A 72 -0.44 -9.80 -6.86
CA HIS A 72 -1.69 -9.21 -7.38
C HIS A 72 -1.78 -7.68 -7.18
N ALA A 73 -0.64 -7.00 -7.34
CA ALA A 73 -0.46 -5.58 -7.09
C ALA A 73 -0.24 -4.77 -8.38
N GLU A 74 -0.93 -5.12 -9.46
CA GLU A 74 -0.75 -4.55 -10.80
C GLU A 74 -0.78 -3.00 -10.82
N PRO A 75 -1.67 -2.31 -10.07
CA PRO A 75 -1.69 -0.84 -10.06
C PRO A 75 -0.43 -0.17 -9.51
N LEU A 76 0.42 -0.91 -8.77
CA LEU A 76 1.66 -0.39 -8.20
C LEU A 76 2.88 -0.59 -9.11
N GLN A 77 2.78 -1.42 -10.16
CA GLN A 77 3.90 -1.74 -11.05
C GLN A 77 4.55 -0.50 -11.67
N ILE A 78 3.75 0.54 -11.94
CA ILE A 78 4.23 1.80 -12.53
C ILE A 78 5.17 2.61 -11.61
N LEU A 79 5.15 2.31 -10.30
CA LEU A 79 5.99 2.97 -9.30
C LEU A 79 7.32 2.25 -9.07
N ALA A 80 7.47 1.04 -9.63
CA ALA A 80 8.65 0.23 -9.41
C ALA A 80 9.84 0.70 -10.26
N ASP A 81 11.03 0.59 -9.68
CA ASP A 81 12.29 0.84 -10.37
C ASP A 81 12.69 -0.31 -11.31
N GLU A 82 13.89 -0.22 -11.89
CA GLU A 82 14.45 -1.26 -12.78
C GLU A 82 14.63 -2.63 -12.10
N ASN A 83 14.69 -2.68 -10.77
CA ASN A 83 14.80 -3.89 -9.96
C ASN A 83 13.43 -4.40 -9.49
N ARG A 84 12.33 -3.84 -9.99
CA ARG A 84 10.95 -4.12 -9.56
C ARG A 84 10.71 -3.78 -8.08
N GLN A 85 11.42 -2.79 -7.53
CA GLN A 85 11.30 -2.35 -6.14
C GLN A 85 10.68 -0.95 -6.04
N ILE A 86 9.95 -0.71 -4.95
CA ILE A 86 9.34 0.57 -4.60
C ILE A 86 9.80 0.93 -3.18
N SER A 87 10.43 2.10 -3.03
CA SER A 87 10.87 2.58 -1.72
C SER A 87 9.75 3.25 -0.93
N THR A 88 9.94 3.41 0.38
CA THR A 88 9.03 4.15 1.25
C THR A 88 8.80 5.58 0.74
N GLU A 89 9.85 6.26 0.28
CA GLU A 89 9.77 7.64 -0.23
C GLU A 89 8.90 7.75 -1.48
N ILE A 90 8.91 6.73 -2.35
CA ILE A 90 8.05 6.68 -3.53
C ILE A 90 6.58 6.52 -3.12
N PHE A 91 6.26 5.67 -2.14
CA PHE A 91 4.89 5.56 -1.64
C PHE A 91 4.41 6.85 -0.95
N GLU A 92 5.25 7.50 -0.15
CA GLU A 92 4.93 8.80 0.47
C GLU A 92 4.66 9.87 -0.59
N THR A 93 5.49 9.92 -1.64
CA THR A 93 5.32 10.87 -2.74
C THR A 93 4.05 10.55 -3.53
N ALA A 94 3.78 9.26 -3.83
CA ALA A 94 2.56 8.79 -4.49
C ALA A 94 1.30 9.17 -3.73
N PHE A 95 1.31 8.96 -2.42
CA PHE A 95 0.22 9.38 -1.56
C PHE A 95 0.03 10.91 -1.62
N ALA A 96 1.09 11.69 -1.46
CA ALA A 96 1.01 13.15 -1.47
C ALA A 96 0.49 13.71 -2.81
N VAL A 97 0.86 13.11 -3.94
CA VAL A 97 0.35 13.50 -5.27
C VAL A 97 -1.13 13.13 -5.42
N LEU A 98 -1.53 11.92 -5.01
CA LEU A 98 -2.92 11.45 -5.13
C LEU A 98 -3.88 12.17 -4.17
N ALA A 99 -3.39 12.62 -3.02
CA ALA A 99 -4.15 13.43 -2.07
C ALA A 99 -4.16 14.93 -2.43
N GLY A 100 -3.42 15.35 -3.47
CA GLY A 100 -3.40 16.73 -3.95
C GLY A 100 -2.43 17.66 -3.20
N TYR A 101 -1.55 17.12 -2.36
CA TYR A 101 -0.52 17.87 -1.62
C TYR A 101 0.73 18.16 -2.45
N ARG A 102 0.94 17.44 -3.56
CA ARG A 102 2.08 17.61 -4.47
C ARG A 102 1.67 17.60 -5.94
N PRO A 103 2.45 18.26 -6.83
CA PRO A 103 2.18 18.25 -8.26
C PRO A 103 2.48 16.89 -8.90
N THR A 104 1.79 16.58 -10.00
CA THR A 104 1.86 15.26 -10.66
C THR A 104 3.20 14.96 -11.36
N HIS A 105 4.04 15.97 -11.60
CA HIS A 105 5.34 15.79 -12.24
C HIS A 105 6.40 15.17 -11.32
N ASP A 106 6.12 15.04 -10.02
CA ASP A 106 7.00 14.43 -9.04
C ASP A 106 7.05 12.89 -9.14
N LEU A 107 6.21 12.28 -9.98
CA LEU A 107 6.08 10.82 -10.12
C LEU A 107 5.96 10.36 -11.57
N PRO A 108 6.20 9.06 -11.83
CA PRO A 108 5.70 8.38 -13.02
C PRO A 108 4.20 8.64 -13.23
N LYS A 109 3.67 8.40 -14.44
CA LYS A 109 2.26 8.62 -14.81
C LYS A 109 1.30 7.64 -14.10
N LEU A 110 1.22 7.73 -12.78
CA LEU A 110 0.27 7.03 -11.93
C LEU A 110 -1.14 7.51 -12.26
N ALA A 111 -2.09 6.59 -12.37
CA ALA A 111 -3.47 6.94 -12.67
C ALA A 111 -4.12 7.65 -11.46
N HIS A 112 -4.67 8.83 -11.69
CA HIS A 112 -5.39 9.61 -10.68
C HIS A 112 -6.84 9.13 -10.54
N HIS A 113 -7.02 7.99 -9.88
CA HIS A 113 -8.34 7.42 -9.61
C HIS A 113 -8.35 6.59 -8.33
N ALA A 114 -9.55 6.27 -7.84
CA ALA A 114 -9.80 5.60 -6.57
C ALA A 114 -9.04 4.26 -6.38
N VAL A 115 -8.82 3.47 -7.45
CA VAL A 115 -8.10 2.18 -7.35
C VAL A 115 -6.64 2.41 -6.97
N SER A 116 -5.90 3.23 -7.72
CA SER A 116 -4.51 3.58 -7.41
C SER A 116 -4.37 4.21 -6.02
N ALA A 117 -5.30 5.09 -5.64
CA ALA A 117 -5.35 5.65 -4.29
C ALA A 117 -5.47 4.58 -3.21
N ALA A 118 -6.33 3.57 -3.39
CA ALA A 118 -6.49 2.48 -2.43
C ALA A 118 -5.21 1.64 -2.27
N PHE A 119 -4.58 1.23 -3.38
CA PHE A 119 -3.33 0.47 -3.34
C PHE A 119 -2.18 1.27 -2.72
N VAL A 120 -2.03 2.54 -3.12
CA VAL A 120 -0.98 3.43 -2.59
C VAL A 120 -1.18 3.68 -1.11
N LEU A 121 -2.40 3.93 -0.65
CA LEU A 121 -2.67 4.11 0.79
C LEU A 121 -2.22 2.88 1.58
N VAL A 122 -2.67 1.68 1.18
CA VAL A 122 -2.30 0.45 1.88
C VAL A 122 -0.78 0.36 1.98
N MET A 123 -0.07 0.48 0.87
CA MET A 123 1.38 0.32 0.91
C MET A 123 2.11 1.45 1.62
N ARG A 124 1.63 2.70 1.53
CA ARG A 124 2.21 3.82 2.28
C ARG A 124 2.17 3.55 3.77
N GLU A 125 1.03 3.14 4.31
CA GLU A 125 0.92 2.84 5.75
C GLU A 125 1.76 1.62 6.17
N TRP A 126 1.77 0.57 5.35
CA TRP A 126 2.58 -0.62 5.61
C TRP A 126 4.07 -0.28 5.66
N MET A 127 4.58 0.42 4.66
CA MET A 127 5.99 0.81 4.59
C MET A 127 6.36 1.76 5.74
N HIS A 128 5.50 2.74 6.03
CA HIS A 128 5.73 3.75 7.07
C HIS A 128 5.73 3.14 8.49
N HIS A 129 4.78 2.25 8.81
CA HIS A 129 4.58 1.77 10.18
C HIS A 129 5.24 0.44 10.51
N LEU A 130 5.56 -0.38 9.50
CA LEU A 130 6.16 -1.70 9.70
C LEU A 130 7.68 -1.71 9.45
N GLY A 131 8.24 -0.62 8.92
CA GLY A 131 9.70 -0.44 8.82
C GLY A 131 10.36 -1.25 7.70
N PHE A 132 9.60 -1.64 6.68
CA PHE A 132 10.17 -2.21 5.47
C PHE A 132 11.04 -1.18 4.75
N GLU A 133 12.15 -1.64 4.18
CA GLU A 133 13.08 -0.82 3.39
C GLU A 133 12.62 -0.73 1.93
N ALA A 134 12.01 -1.80 1.40
CA ALA A 134 11.46 -1.83 0.06
C ALA A 134 10.25 -2.77 -0.06
N ALA A 135 9.37 -2.46 -1.02
CA ALA A 135 8.38 -3.41 -1.53
C ALA A 135 8.82 -3.91 -2.91
N ALA A 136 8.80 -5.22 -3.13
CA ALA A 136 9.16 -5.83 -4.41
C ALA A 136 7.92 -6.35 -5.13
N ILE A 137 7.71 -5.98 -6.39
CA ILE A 137 6.62 -6.53 -7.20
C ILE A 137 6.95 -7.97 -7.56
N ALA A 138 6.14 -8.91 -7.07
CA ALA A 138 6.19 -10.32 -7.43
C ALA A 138 5.19 -10.65 -8.56
N ASP A 139 5.41 -11.81 -9.20
CA ASP A 139 4.53 -12.37 -10.23
C ASP A 139 3.50 -13.33 -9.62
#